data_AF-A0A914YTG5-F1
#
_entry.id   AF-A0A914YTG5-F1
#
_cell.length_a   1.000
_cell.length_b   1.000
_cell.length_c   1.000
_cell.angle_alpha   90.00
_cell.angle_beta   90.00
_cell.angle_gamma   90.00
#
_symmetry.space_group_name_H-M   'P 1'
#
loop_
_entity.id
_entity.type
_entity.pdbx_description
1 polymer ?
#
loop_
_entity_poly.entity_id
_entity_poly.type
_entity_poly.pdbx_seq_one_letter_code
_entity_poly.pdbx_strand_id
1 'polypeptide(L)'
;MDDKRGGGDGPPSGGPDPPSNNRNPPHSGGGAGSRAWNNGGVVECSFPYLEAELSGAKDLGGQIQILHYKGDHTNLGYWYERFEKSEERQPVKCGDSLPIFFKDRKGGSLVDFLDNKTEEARFSHDGVAENLTGTVLSDMWIIVRNFKDGPPFCECWKHGGSCPKPRPPLEVPPPPRVMVNELMDIRAGDPFPTHPLVKALNQFLNTIPGQNPDQYVALWYQQGEPVMGRVWNEGGKVAANFGWFNNEYKTNIGSIQVLVELPDQIHGFDYAWKTFKEAAVFGEKEWRYLSMCFNC
;
A
#
# COMPACT_ATOMS: atom_id res chain seq x y z
N MET A 1 -48.76 -71.49 -32.49
CA MET A 1 -49.52 -70.75 -31.46
C MET A 1 -49.02 -69.32 -31.50
N ASP A 2 -49.82 -68.47 -32.14
CA ASP A 2 -50.04 -67.02 -31.92
C ASP A 2 -48.81 -66.11 -31.69
N ASP A 3 -48.40 -65.24 -32.61
CA ASP A 3 -49.03 -64.00 -33.14
C ASP A 3 -49.04 -62.83 -32.13
N LYS A 4 -48.14 -61.84 -32.34
CA LYS A 4 -48.40 -60.39 -32.51
C LYS A 4 -47.35 -59.42 -31.91
N ARG A 5 -46.66 -58.75 -32.85
CA ARG A 5 -46.46 -57.28 -33.04
C ARG A 5 -46.04 -56.36 -31.87
N GLY A 6 -44.91 -55.67 -32.11
CA GLY A 6 -44.89 -54.21 -32.27
C GLY A 6 -44.11 -53.41 -31.22
N GLY A 7 -43.28 -52.48 -31.69
CA GLY A 7 -42.72 -51.38 -30.89
C GLY A 7 -41.21 -51.24 -31.04
N GLY A 8 -40.76 -50.39 -31.96
CA GLY A 8 -39.37 -49.96 -32.04
C GLY A 8 -39.12 -48.79 -31.11
N ASP A 9 -38.03 -48.86 -30.35
CA ASP A 9 -37.49 -47.74 -29.57
C ASP A 9 -36.12 -47.36 -30.16
N GLY A 10 -36.09 -46.19 -30.79
CA GLY A 10 -34.85 -45.52 -31.18
C GLY A 10 -34.12 -44.95 -29.96
N PRO A 11 -32.83 -44.62 -30.09
CA PRO A 11 -32.05 -44.06 -28.99
C PRO A 11 -32.55 -42.66 -28.61
N PRO A 12 -32.54 -42.30 -27.31
CA PRO A 12 -32.95 -40.96 -26.89
C PRO A 12 -31.93 -39.93 -27.37
N SER A 13 -32.38 -39.06 -28.27
CA SER A 13 -31.73 -37.79 -28.61
C SER A 13 -32.14 -36.72 -27.60
N GLY A 14 -31.18 -36.15 -26.89
CA GLY A 14 -31.33 -34.94 -26.07
C GLY A 14 -30.06 -34.74 -25.24
N GLY A 15 -29.39 -33.60 -25.18
CA GLY A 15 -29.45 -32.29 -25.82
C GLY A 15 -28.06 -31.67 -25.58
N PRO A 16 -27.74 -30.47 -26.08
CA PRO A 16 -26.44 -29.86 -25.82
C PRO A 16 -26.27 -29.60 -24.32
N ASP A 17 -25.19 -30.11 -23.73
CA ASP A 17 -24.75 -29.76 -22.39
C ASP A 17 -24.68 -28.23 -22.26
N PRO A 18 -25.14 -27.64 -21.14
CA PRO A 18 -24.95 -26.22 -20.90
C PRO A 18 -23.44 -25.94 -20.91
N PRO A 19 -22.97 -24.85 -21.54
CA PRO A 19 -21.54 -24.57 -21.60
C PRO A 19 -21.04 -24.45 -20.16
N SER A 20 -20.16 -25.38 -19.78
CA SER A 20 -19.38 -25.27 -18.55
C SER A 20 -18.66 -23.93 -18.63
N ASN A 21 -19.07 -22.97 -17.81
CA ASN A 21 -18.50 -21.63 -17.73
C ASN A 21 -17.15 -21.70 -16.99
N ASN A 22 -16.29 -22.61 -17.42
CA ASN A 22 -14.94 -22.77 -16.95
C ASN A 22 -14.10 -21.69 -17.63
N ARG A 23 -14.34 -20.43 -17.22
CA ARG A 23 -13.43 -19.32 -17.48
C ARG A 23 -12.23 -19.50 -16.56
N ASN A 24 -11.42 -20.50 -16.85
CA ASN A 24 -10.02 -20.38 -16.47
C ASN A 24 -9.50 -19.14 -17.18
N PRO A 25 -8.92 -18.17 -16.46
CA PRO A 25 -8.33 -17.00 -17.10
C PRO A 25 -7.31 -17.50 -18.13
N PRO A 26 -7.31 -16.95 -19.35
CA PRO A 26 -6.32 -17.33 -20.33
C PRO A 26 -4.94 -17.05 -19.74
N HIS A 27 -4.06 -18.05 -19.82
CA HIS A 27 -2.63 -17.97 -19.49
C HIS A 27 -1.85 -17.01 -20.43
N SER A 28 -2.44 -15.89 -20.84
CA SER A 28 -1.73 -14.79 -21.47
C SER A 28 -1.13 -13.94 -20.36
N GLY A 29 0.13 -14.24 -20.01
CA GLY A 29 0.92 -13.57 -18.97
C GLY A 29 1.27 -12.10 -19.28
N GLY A 30 0.25 -11.26 -19.47
CA GLY A 30 0.36 -9.81 -19.33
C GLY A 30 0.14 -9.47 -17.86
N GLY A 31 1.20 -9.16 -17.13
CA GLY A 31 1.04 -8.65 -15.76
C GLY A 31 0.23 -7.36 -15.80
N ALA A 32 -0.81 -7.25 -14.98
CA ALA A 32 -1.58 -6.02 -14.80
C ALA A 32 -1.14 -5.34 -13.49
N GLY A 33 -0.79 -4.05 -13.55
CA GLY A 33 -0.67 -3.22 -12.35
C GLY A 33 -2.02 -3.12 -11.63
N SER A 34 -2.00 -3.18 -10.30
CA SER A 34 -3.21 -3.23 -9.47
C SER A 34 -2.85 -2.86 -8.04
N ARG A 35 -3.83 -2.82 -7.13
CA ARG A 35 -3.60 -2.45 -5.73
C ARG A 35 -3.69 -3.62 -4.76
N ALA A 36 -2.93 -3.48 -3.69
CA ALA A 36 -3.01 -4.32 -2.51
C ALA A 36 -3.12 -3.43 -1.26
N TRP A 37 -3.81 -3.90 -0.23
CA TRP A 37 -3.93 -3.21 1.05
C TRP A 37 -3.84 -4.19 2.22
N ASN A 38 -3.64 -3.63 3.40
CA ASN A 38 -3.59 -4.37 4.65
C ASN A 38 -5.01 -4.49 5.22
N ASN A 39 -5.43 -5.71 5.53
CA ASN A 39 -6.57 -5.96 6.38
C ASN A 39 -6.23 -7.11 7.34
N GLY A 40 -6.31 -6.88 8.65
CA GLY A 40 -5.92 -7.86 9.66
C GLY A 40 -4.45 -8.28 9.59
N GLY A 41 -3.56 -7.46 9.01
CA GLY A 41 -2.15 -7.77 8.87
C GLY A 41 -1.80 -8.67 7.71
N VAL A 42 -2.78 -9.01 6.85
CA VAL A 42 -2.59 -9.80 5.64
C VAL A 42 -2.91 -8.98 4.39
N VAL A 43 -2.50 -9.52 3.25
CA VAL A 43 -2.69 -8.89 1.95
C VAL A 43 -4.12 -9.16 1.46
N GLU A 44 -4.85 -8.09 1.21
CA GLU A 44 -5.99 -8.07 0.30
C GLU A 44 -5.60 -7.30 -0.97
N CYS A 45 -6.33 -7.51 -2.06
CA CYS A 45 -6.01 -6.92 -3.35
C CYS A 45 -7.23 -6.83 -4.26
N SER A 46 -7.10 -6.04 -5.30
CA SER A 46 -8.13 -5.84 -6.31
C SER A 46 -7.50 -5.59 -7.67
N PHE A 47 -7.99 -6.30 -8.69
CA PHE A 47 -7.52 -6.24 -10.07
C PHE A 47 -8.70 -5.99 -11.02
N PRO A 48 -8.59 -5.06 -11.98
CA PRO A 48 -9.57 -4.93 -13.05
C PRO A 48 -9.37 -6.04 -14.08
N TYR A 49 -10.41 -6.82 -14.36
CA TYR A 49 -10.41 -7.83 -15.42
C TYR A 49 -11.70 -7.77 -16.23
N LEU A 50 -11.54 -7.42 -17.52
CA LEU A 50 -12.67 -7.06 -18.39
C LEU A 50 -13.48 -5.93 -17.72
N GLU A 51 -14.75 -6.17 -17.41
CA GLU A 51 -15.65 -5.21 -16.76
C GLU A 51 -15.86 -5.50 -15.26
N ALA A 52 -15.10 -6.46 -14.71
CA ALA A 52 -15.26 -6.93 -13.34
C ALA A 52 -14.04 -6.65 -12.46
N GLU A 53 -14.29 -6.50 -11.16
CA GLU A 53 -13.27 -6.50 -10.12
C GLU A 53 -12.97 -7.94 -9.67
N LEU A 54 -11.69 -8.33 -9.66
CA LEU A 54 -11.22 -9.58 -9.08
C LEU A 54 -10.42 -9.31 -7.81
N SER A 55 -10.90 -9.83 -6.68
CA SER A 55 -10.23 -9.72 -5.37
C SER A 55 -10.05 -11.08 -4.67
N GLY A 56 -10.78 -12.11 -5.14
CA GLY A 56 -10.78 -13.43 -4.53
C GLY A 56 -9.54 -14.25 -4.84
N ALA A 57 -8.99 -14.93 -3.83
CA ALA A 57 -7.85 -15.84 -4.01
C ALA A 57 -8.11 -16.94 -5.06
N LYS A 58 -9.37 -17.38 -5.23
CA LYS A 58 -9.73 -18.35 -6.27
C LYS A 58 -9.58 -17.78 -7.68
N ASP A 59 -10.00 -16.54 -7.87
CA ASP A 59 -9.96 -15.86 -9.17
C ASP A 59 -8.53 -15.45 -9.54
N LEU A 60 -7.71 -15.13 -8.54
CA LEU A 60 -6.33 -14.65 -8.69
C LEU A 60 -5.26 -15.75 -8.59
N GLY A 61 -5.65 -17.02 -8.42
CA GLY A 61 -4.71 -18.14 -8.32
C GLY A 61 -3.92 -18.22 -7.01
N GLY A 62 -4.38 -17.54 -5.96
CA GLY A 62 -3.91 -17.66 -4.59
C GLY A 62 -2.65 -16.86 -4.23
N GLN A 63 -1.96 -16.25 -5.20
CA GLN A 63 -0.77 -15.42 -4.95
C GLN A 63 -0.70 -14.26 -5.94
N ILE A 64 -0.17 -13.12 -5.47
CA ILE A 64 0.10 -11.94 -6.28
C ILE A 64 1.53 -11.45 -6.04
N GLN A 65 1.99 -10.51 -6.87
CA GLN A 65 3.28 -9.84 -6.69
C GLN A 65 3.06 -8.40 -6.22
N ILE A 66 3.85 -7.95 -5.25
CA ILE A 66 3.85 -6.57 -4.75
C ILE A 66 5.18 -5.92 -5.14
N LEU A 67 5.12 -4.68 -5.62
CA LEU A 67 6.32 -3.90 -5.93
C LEU A 67 7.14 -3.72 -4.64
N HIS A 68 8.40 -4.15 -4.67
CA HIS A 68 9.28 -4.12 -3.51
C HIS A 68 10.55 -3.33 -3.82
N TYR A 69 10.85 -2.35 -2.98
CA TYR A 69 12.08 -1.57 -3.04
C TYR A 69 12.94 -1.85 -1.79
N LYS A 70 13.81 -2.85 -1.89
CA LYS A 70 14.72 -3.25 -0.80
C LYS A 70 16.15 -2.87 -1.15
N GLY A 71 16.63 -1.80 -0.54
CA GLY A 71 17.94 -1.23 -0.83
C GLY A 71 17.82 0.28 -1.01
N ASP A 72 18.74 0.84 -1.77
CA ASP A 72 18.77 2.26 -2.10
C ASP A 72 19.34 2.46 -3.50
N HIS A 73 19.38 3.72 -3.95
CA HIS A 73 19.88 4.05 -5.29
C HIS A 73 21.37 3.70 -5.48
N THR A 74 22.14 3.53 -4.41
CA THR A 74 23.57 3.18 -4.50
C THR A 74 23.78 1.70 -4.82
N ASN A 75 22.92 0.82 -4.32
CA ASN A 75 23.01 -0.63 -4.56
C ASN A 75 22.07 -1.13 -5.68
N LEU A 76 20.93 -0.46 -5.91
CA LEU A 76 20.01 -0.80 -6.99
C LEU A 76 20.31 -0.04 -8.29
N GLY A 77 21.02 1.09 -8.22
CA GLY A 77 21.28 1.98 -9.36
C GLY A 77 20.08 2.80 -9.81
N TYR A 78 18.96 2.75 -9.07
CA TYR A 78 17.78 3.56 -9.31
C TYR A 78 16.98 3.79 -8.02
N TRP A 79 16.07 4.76 -8.03
CA TRP A 79 15.02 4.94 -7.03
C TRP A 79 13.68 5.27 -7.70
N TYR A 80 12.56 5.09 -6.98
CA TYR A 80 11.23 5.39 -7.52
C TYR A 80 10.80 6.83 -7.22
N GLU A 81 10.29 7.51 -8.24
CA GLU A 81 9.65 8.82 -8.09
C GLU A 81 8.35 8.89 -8.88
N ARG A 82 7.54 9.90 -8.58
CA ARG A 82 6.30 10.21 -9.29
C ARG A 82 6.59 11.41 -10.19
N PHE A 83 6.71 11.21 -11.49
CA PHE A 83 7.08 12.27 -12.42
C PHE A 83 6.61 11.97 -13.84
N GLU A 84 6.61 13.02 -14.68
CA GLU A 84 6.46 12.89 -16.12
C GLU A 84 7.70 12.20 -16.75
N LYS A 85 7.51 11.61 -17.92
CA LYS A 85 8.58 10.92 -18.64
C LYS A 85 9.67 11.91 -19.08
N SER A 86 10.94 11.60 -18.79
CA SER A 86 12.12 12.27 -19.37
C SER A 86 13.17 11.23 -19.79
N GLU A 87 14.21 11.62 -20.52
CA GLU A 87 15.25 10.68 -21.01
C GLU A 87 15.96 9.92 -19.88
N GLU A 88 16.04 10.52 -18.69
CA GLU A 88 16.71 9.98 -17.51
C GLU A 88 15.77 9.11 -16.63
N ARG A 89 14.50 8.96 -17.05
CA ARG A 89 13.43 8.31 -16.29
C ARG A 89 12.80 7.18 -17.10
N GLN A 90 12.67 6.02 -16.47
CA GLN A 90 12.03 4.86 -17.10
C GLN A 90 10.71 4.54 -16.38
N PRO A 91 9.56 4.53 -17.08
CA PRO A 91 8.31 4.06 -16.51
C PRO A 91 8.43 2.63 -15.94
N VAL A 92 7.90 2.44 -14.74
CA VAL A 92 7.75 1.09 -14.18
C VAL A 92 6.63 0.39 -14.93
N LYS A 93 6.97 -0.73 -15.57
CA LYS A 93 5.99 -1.52 -16.32
C LYS A 93 6.33 -3.00 -16.36
N CYS A 94 5.30 -3.82 -16.56
CA CYS A 94 5.39 -5.24 -16.87
C CYS A 94 4.69 -5.47 -18.22
N GLY A 95 5.47 -5.77 -19.27
CA GLY A 95 4.92 -5.79 -20.64
C GLY A 95 4.40 -4.40 -21.03
N ASP A 96 3.10 -4.34 -21.35
CA ASP A 96 2.40 -3.11 -21.72
C ASP A 96 1.66 -2.47 -20.54
N SER A 97 1.63 -3.11 -19.37
CA SER A 97 0.94 -2.56 -18.19
C SER A 97 1.88 -1.70 -17.35
N LEU A 98 1.45 -0.49 -17.03
CA LEU A 98 2.13 0.40 -16.09
C LEU A 98 1.19 0.81 -14.95
N PRO A 99 1.66 0.95 -13.70
CA PRO A 99 0.83 1.44 -12.60
C PRO A 99 0.44 2.90 -12.82
N ILE A 100 -0.84 3.21 -12.62
CA ILE A 100 -1.39 4.57 -12.72
C ILE A 100 -2.22 4.89 -11.48
N PHE A 101 -2.07 6.11 -10.95
CA PHE A 101 -2.69 6.58 -9.72
C PHE A 101 -3.62 7.75 -9.98
N PHE A 102 -4.92 7.53 -9.76
CA PHE A 102 -5.96 8.52 -9.92
C PHE A 102 -6.13 9.31 -8.61
N LYS A 103 -5.24 10.27 -8.39
CA LYS A 103 -5.08 10.99 -7.12
C LYS A 103 -6.33 11.78 -6.67
N ASP A 104 -7.01 12.45 -7.60
CA ASP A 104 -8.15 13.34 -7.28
C ASP A 104 -9.51 12.71 -7.62
N ARG A 105 -9.59 11.38 -7.63
CA ARG A 105 -10.85 10.66 -7.90
C ARG A 105 -11.88 10.99 -6.81
N LYS A 106 -13.10 11.31 -7.24
CA LYS A 106 -14.25 11.50 -6.34
C LYS A 106 -14.55 10.19 -5.61
N GLY A 107 -14.59 10.20 -4.28
CA GLY A 107 -14.81 9.01 -3.45
C GLY A 107 -13.53 8.27 -3.06
N GLY A 108 -12.36 8.91 -3.22
CA GLY A 108 -11.07 8.38 -2.80
C GLY A 108 -10.19 7.96 -3.98
N SER A 109 -8.88 8.19 -3.81
CA SER A 109 -7.88 7.91 -4.81
C SER A 109 -7.73 6.40 -5.06
N LEU A 110 -7.46 6.00 -6.30
CA LEU A 110 -7.25 4.59 -6.68
C LEU A 110 -5.95 4.40 -7.46
N VAL A 111 -5.29 3.25 -7.27
CA VAL A 111 -4.17 2.78 -8.08
C VAL A 111 -4.62 1.53 -8.82
N ASP A 112 -4.39 1.48 -10.12
CA ASP A 112 -4.48 0.26 -10.93
C ASP A 112 -3.50 0.35 -12.11
N PHE A 113 -3.91 0.05 -13.35
CA PHE A 113 -2.99 0.10 -14.51
C PHE A 113 -3.51 0.88 -15.70
N LEU A 114 -2.53 1.36 -16.49
CA LEU A 114 -2.68 1.86 -17.84
C LEU A 114 -2.08 0.83 -18.81
N ASP A 115 -2.85 0.47 -19.84
CA ASP A 115 -2.34 -0.28 -21.00
C ASP A 115 -1.63 0.70 -21.95
N ASN A 116 -0.31 0.55 -22.06
CA ASN A 116 0.56 1.42 -22.85
C ASN A 116 0.39 1.25 -24.37
N LYS A 117 -0.36 0.24 -24.85
CA LYS A 117 -0.69 0.09 -26.28
C LYS A 117 -1.97 0.80 -26.65
N THR A 118 -3.00 0.69 -25.82
CA THR A 118 -4.31 1.27 -26.09
C THR A 118 -4.52 2.64 -25.45
N GLU A 119 -3.62 3.03 -24.54
CA GLU A 119 -3.74 4.24 -23.71
C GLU A 119 -5.04 4.25 -22.90
N GLU A 120 -5.47 3.07 -22.44
CA GLU A 120 -6.64 2.86 -21.60
C GLU A 120 -6.22 2.53 -20.16
N ALA A 121 -6.64 3.36 -19.21
CA ALA A 121 -6.52 3.08 -17.79
C ALA A 121 -7.75 2.33 -17.29
N ARG A 122 -7.56 1.29 -16.48
CA ARG A 122 -8.64 0.53 -15.88
C ARG A 122 -8.54 0.56 -14.37
N PHE A 123 -9.63 0.93 -13.70
CA PHE A 123 -9.71 1.03 -12.25
C PHE A 123 -10.79 0.09 -11.71
N SER A 124 -10.39 -0.84 -10.86
CA SER A 124 -11.31 -1.77 -10.21
C SER A 124 -11.87 -1.15 -8.92
N HIS A 125 -13.17 -1.25 -8.67
CA HIS A 125 -13.79 -0.91 -7.38
C HIS A 125 -15.25 -1.37 -7.34
N ASP A 126 -15.80 -1.62 -6.16
CA ASP A 126 -17.23 -1.90 -5.95
C ASP A 126 -17.81 -3.00 -6.88
N GLY A 127 -17.01 -4.01 -7.20
CA GLY A 127 -17.38 -5.11 -8.11
C GLY A 127 -17.24 -4.80 -9.60
N VAL A 128 -16.87 -3.57 -9.98
CA VAL A 128 -16.77 -3.11 -11.37
C VAL A 128 -15.34 -2.77 -11.77
N ALA A 129 -15.09 -2.70 -13.08
CA ALA A 129 -13.90 -2.09 -13.65
C ALA A 129 -14.29 -0.87 -14.52
N GLU A 130 -13.86 0.32 -14.11
CA GLU A 130 -14.02 1.59 -14.82
C GLU A 130 -12.87 1.79 -15.82
N ASN A 131 -13.20 2.07 -17.08
CA ASN A 131 -12.21 2.34 -18.14
C ASN A 131 -12.16 3.83 -18.48
N LEU A 132 -10.97 4.40 -18.52
CA LEU A 132 -10.72 5.81 -18.79
C LEU A 132 -9.66 5.97 -19.88
N THR A 133 -9.86 6.92 -20.79
CA THR A 133 -8.98 7.19 -21.94
C THR A 133 -8.86 8.69 -22.20
N GLY A 134 -7.79 9.11 -22.87
CA GLY A 134 -7.62 10.49 -23.34
C GLY A 134 -7.24 11.47 -22.23
N THR A 135 -7.68 12.73 -22.34
CA THR A 135 -7.18 13.84 -21.52
C THR A 135 -7.51 13.73 -20.02
N VAL A 136 -8.45 12.87 -19.64
CA VAL A 136 -8.74 12.60 -18.22
C VAL A 136 -7.54 11.98 -17.49
N LEU A 137 -6.62 11.34 -18.22
CA LEU A 137 -5.43 10.70 -17.67
C LEU A 137 -4.30 11.70 -17.36
N SER A 138 -4.34 12.93 -17.87
CA SER A 138 -3.22 13.88 -17.84
C SER A 138 -2.76 14.25 -16.43
N ASP A 139 -3.67 14.28 -15.46
CA ASP A 139 -3.37 14.63 -14.06
C ASP A 139 -3.09 13.41 -13.18
N MET A 140 -3.15 12.20 -13.75
CA MET A 140 -2.87 10.95 -13.03
C MET A 140 -1.36 10.70 -12.95
N TRP A 141 -0.93 10.03 -11.89
CA TRP A 141 0.49 9.79 -11.66
C TRP A 141 0.90 8.39 -12.07
N ILE A 142 2.09 8.26 -12.64
CA ILE A 142 2.76 6.97 -12.86
C ILE A 142 4.01 6.89 -11.98
N ILE A 143 4.54 5.68 -11.82
CA ILE A 143 5.81 5.47 -11.13
C ILE A 143 6.92 5.36 -12.19
N VAL A 144 8.01 6.10 -11.99
CA VAL A 144 9.21 6.01 -12.83
C VAL A 144 10.42 5.62 -11.99
N ARG A 145 11.38 4.93 -12.61
CA ARG A 145 12.73 4.72 -12.09
C ARG A 145 13.58 5.90 -12.49
N ASN A 146 14.19 6.54 -11.51
CA ASN A 146 15.20 7.56 -11.72
C ASN A 146 16.59 6.91 -11.56
N PHE A 147 17.40 6.99 -12.61
CA PHE A 147 18.77 6.44 -12.65
C PHE A 147 19.84 7.49 -12.37
N LYS A 148 19.41 8.73 -12.11
CA LYS A 148 20.27 9.87 -11.85
C LYS A 148 20.14 10.29 -10.40
N ASP A 149 21.29 10.51 -9.79
CA ASP A 149 21.42 10.99 -8.40
C ASP A 149 20.68 10.08 -7.39
N GLY A 150 20.29 10.64 -6.25
CA GLY A 150 19.51 9.96 -5.22
C GLY A 150 18.26 10.77 -4.84
N PRO A 151 17.35 10.20 -4.04
CA PRO A 151 16.12 10.89 -3.65
C PRO A 151 16.41 12.20 -2.88
N PRO A 152 15.49 13.18 -2.94
CA PRO A 152 15.51 14.31 -2.02
C PRO A 152 15.55 13.76 -0.59
N PHE A 153 16.51 14.20 0.23
CA PHE A 153 16.76 13.69 1.59
C PHE A 153 17.53 12.36 1.71
N CYS A 154 18.15 11.85 0.65
CA CYS A 154 19.04 10.70 0.78
C CYS A 154 20.22 10.97 1.72
N GLU A 155 20.43 10.08 2.69
CA GLU A 155 21.54 10.17 3.64
C GLU A 155 22.68 9.18 3.36
N CYS A 156 22.79 8.66 2.12
CA CYS A 156 23.82 7.67 1.79
C CYS A 156 25.25 8.20 2.02
N TRP A 157 25.45 9.52 2.05
CA TRP A 157 26.71 10.17 2.44
C TRP A 157 27.21 9.77 3.84
N LYS A 158 26.32 9.39 4.76
CA LYS A 158 26.67 8.89 6.11
C LYS A 158 27.44 7.57 6.05
N HIS A 159 27.29 6.83 4.95
CA HIS A 159 27.86 5.49 4.77
C HIS A 159 28.76 5.40 3.52
N GLY A 160 29.27 6.55 3.02
CA GLY A 160 30.20 6.60 1.89
C GLY A 160 29.54 6.71 0.50
N GLY A 161 28.23 6.93 0.43
CA GLY A 161 27.50 7.16 -0.82
C GLY A 161 27.77 8.53 -1.45
N SER A 162 27.32 8.69 -2.71
CA SER A 162 27.64 9.84 -3.57
C SER A 162 26.72 11.05 -3.40
N CYS A 163 25.60 10.93 -2.68
CA CYS A 163 24.71 12.08 -2.48
C CYS A 163 25.40 13.21 -1.72
N PRO A 164 25.12 14.47 -2.05
CA PRO A 164 25.74 15.61 -1.39
C PRO A 164 25.38 15.66 0.09
N LYS A 165 26.38 15.95 0.93
CA LYS A 165 26.13 16.33 2.32
C LYS A 165 25.36 17.66 2.35
N PRO A 166 24.41 17.87 3.27
CA PRO A 166 23.84 19.18 3.50
C PRO A 166 24.96 20.19 3.81
N ARG A 167 25.12 21.24 3.00
CA ARG A 167 26.12 22.30 3.20
C ARG A 167 25.44 23.58 3.68
N PRO A 168 25.80 24.11 4.86
CA PRO A 168 25.54 25.51 5.22
C PRO A 168 26.60 26.43 4.59
N PRO A 169 26.28 27.66 4.14
CA PRO A 169 24.95 28.26 3.99
C PRO A 169 24.29 27.83 2.67
N LEU A 170 22.96 27.84 2.67
CA LEU A 170 22.10 27.43 1.56
C LEU A 170 22.15 28.49 0.43
N GLU A 171 23.13 28.41 -0.47
CA GLU A 171 23.12 29.17 -1.73
C GLU A 171 21.96 28.75 -2.65
N VAL A 172 21.35 27.59 -2.37
CA VAL A 172 20.17 27.04 -3.02
C VAL A 172 19.04 26.98 -1.98
N PRO A 173 17.81 27.43 -2.28
CA PRO A 173 16.69 27.27 -1.36
C PRO A 173 16.57 25.79 -0.93
N PRO A 174 16.38 25.52 0.38
CA PRO A 174 16.30 24.15 0.86
C PRO A 174 15.14 23.43 0.17
N PRO A 175 15.24 22.10 -0.04
CA PRO A 175 14.12 21.33 -0.58
C PRO A 175 12.86 21.55 0.26
N PRO A 176 11.65 21.52 -0.36
CA PRO A 176 10.40 21.59 0.39
C PRO A 176 10.37 20.53 1.49
N ARG A 177 10.12 20.95 2.73
CA ARG A 177 10.05 20.04 3.87
C ARG A 177 8.90 19.04 3.71
N VAL A 178 9.08 17.85 4.28
CA VAL A 178 8.07 16.78 4.29
C VAL A 178 6.91 17.19 5.21
N MET A 179 5.71 17.29 4.64
CA MET A 179 4.47 17.67 5.33
C MET A 179 3.52 16.49 5.56
N VAL A 180 4.01 15.26 5.39
CA VAL A 180 3.26 14.01 5.60
C VAL A 180 3.94 13.16 6.68
N ASN A 181 3.16 12.38 7.42
CA ASN A 181 3.69 11.46 8.41
C ASN A 181 4.46 10.33 7.73
N GLU A 182 5.63 9.99 8.24
CA GLU A 182 6.42 8.85 7.75
C GLU A 182 5.96 7.56 8.46
N LEU A 183 5.40 6.64 7.68
CA LEU A 183 4.93 5.33 8.14
C LEU A 183 5.79 4.26 7.49
N MET A 184 6.54 3.52 8.31
CA MET A 184 7.39 2.43 7.84
C MET A 184 6.64 1.10 7.94
N ASP A 185 6.52 0.37 6.83
CA ASP A 185 5.95 -0.98 6.79
C ASP A 185 6.90 -1.97 7.47
N ILE A 186 6.36 -2.78 8.40
CA ILE A 186 7.10 -3.84 9.10
C ILE A 186 6.14 -4.96 9.50
N ARG A 187 6.63 -6.18 9.74
CA ARG A 187 5.82 -7.26 10.31
C ARG A 187 6.16 -7.50 11.77
N ALA A 188 5.16 -7.86 12.56
CA ALA A 188 5.40 -8.37 13.91
C ALA A 188 6.35 -9.58 13.83
N GLY A 189 7.40 -9.57 14.67
CA GLY A 189 8.47 -10.57 14.68
C GLY A 189 9.67 -10.25 13.78
N ASP A 190 9.61 -9.24 12.91
CA ASP A 190 10.79 -8.72 12.22
C ASP A 190 11.78 -8.09 13.22
N PRO A 191 13.07 -7.92 12.86
CA PRO A 191 14.03 -7.20 13.70
C PRO A 191 13.51 -5.81 14.08
N PHE A 192 13.75 -5.41 15.32
CA PHE A 192 13.30 -4.09 15.79
C PHE A 192 13.99 -2.97 14.99
N PRO A 193 13.26 -1.95 14.51
CA PRO A 193 13.83 -0.91 13.64
C PRO A 193 14.95 -0.12 14.29
N THR A 194 15.91 0.31 13.48
CA THR A 194 16.97 1.24 13.90
C THR A 194 16.61 2.70 13.64
N HIS A 195 15.54 2.96 12.87
CA HIS A 195 15.04 4.32 12.64
C HIS A 195 14.42 4.89 13.93
N PRO A 196 14.56 6.21 14.19
CA PRO A 196 13.85 6.86 15.29
C PRO A 196 12.34 6.68 15.13
N LEU A 197 11.68 6.14 16.16
CA LEU A 197 10.24 5.93 16.20
C LEU A 197 9.60 6.90 17.18
N VAL A 198 8.37 7.32 16.93
CA VAL A 198 7.61 8.20 17.83
C VAL A 198 7.26 7.44 19.11
N LYS A 199 7.96 7.76 20.20
CA LYS A 199 7.83 7.14 21.51
C LYS A 199 6.69 7.77 22.32
N ALA A 200 5.94 6.94 23.04
CA ALA A 200 4.87 7.37 23.91
C ALA A 200 5.38 8.34 24.98
N LEU A 201 4.81 9.56 24.99
CA LEU A 201 5.19 10.66 25.90
C LEU A 201 6.69 11.03 25.86
N ASN A 202 7.43 10.60 24.84
CA ASN A 202 8.89 10.74 24.75
C ASN A 202 9.65 10.21 25.99
N GLN A 203 9.09 9.23 26.70
CA GLN A 203 9.65 8.70 27.95
C GLN A 203 9.27 7.24 28.22
N PHE A 204 9.87 6.63 29.24
CA PHE A 204 9.39 5.35 29.76
C PHE A 204 8.09 5.56 30.52
N LEU A 205 7.08 4.76 30.20
CA LEU A 205 5.77 4.86 30.83
C LEU A 205 5.74 4.17 32.19
N ASN A 206 5.01 4.75 33.14
CA ASN A 206 4.50 4.02 34.29
C ASN A 206 3.29 3.18 33.84
N THR A 207 3.57 2.04 33.21
CA THR A 207 2.56 1.18 32.58
C THR A 207 2.06 0.06 33.50
N ILE A 208 1.02 -0.66 33.07
CA ILE A 208 0.43 -1.77 33.83
C ILE A 208 1.38 -2.99 33.88
N PRO A 209 1.21 -3.91 34.87
CA PRO A 209 2.04 -5.09 34.99
C PRO A 209 2.11 -5.92 33.70
N GLY A 210 3.31 -6.40 33.36
CA GLY A 210 3.54 -7.25 32.19
C GLY A 210 3.55 -6.52 30.84
N GLN A 211 3.47 -5.18 30.83
CA GLN A 211 3.66 -4.38 29.62
C GLN A 211 5.04 -3.72 29.60
N ASN A 212 5.64 -3.62 28.42
CA ASN A 212 6.92 -2.92 28.26
C ASN A 212 6.68 -1.41 28.47
N PRO A 213 7.46 -0.72 29.33
CA PRO A 213 7.34 0.73 29.52
C PRO A 213 7.83 1.55 28.31
N ASP A 214 8.59 0.96 27.40
CA ASP A 214 9.06 1.58 26.16
C ASP A 214 8.11 1.23 24.99
N GLN A 215 7.19 2.14 24.68
CA GLN A 215 6.12 1.92 23.71
C GLN A 215 6.17 2.96 22.60
N TYR A 216 5.94 2.52 21.36
CA TYR A 216 5.98 3.36 20.16
C TYR A 216 4.69 3.26 19.37
N VAL A 217 4.35 4.32 18.64
CA VAL A 217 3.11 4.43 17.86
C VAL A 217 3.16 3.48 16.66
N ALA A 218 2.11 2.68 16.51
CA ALA A 218 1.91 1.82 15.35
C ALA A 218 0.47 1.87 14.86
N LEU A 219 0.29 1.55 13.58
CA LEU A 219 -0.97 1.48 12.87
C LEU A 219 -1.16 0.07 12.31
N TRP A 220 -2.37 -0.45 12.49
CA TRP A 220 -2.86 -1.69 11.92
C TRP A 220 -4.22 -1.44 11.27
N TYR A 221 -4.74 -2.44 10.56
CA TYR A 221 -6.05 -2.37 9.94
C TYR A 221 -6.86 -3.60 10.33
N GLN A 222 -8.15 -3.41 10.63
CA GLN A 222 -9.05 -4.52 10.89
C GLN A 222 -10.43 -4.19 10.34
N GLN A 223 -10.93 -5.04 9.44
CA GLN A 223 -12.18 -4.84 8.70
C GLN A 223 -12.23 -3.47 7.99
N GLY A 224 -11.10 -3.04 7.42
CA GLY A 224 -10.96 -1.76 6.74
C GLY A 224 -10.79 -0.54 7.66
N GLU A 225 -10.94 -0.70 8.97
CA GLU A 225 -10.77 0.40 9.92
C GLU A 225 -9.30 0.56 10.36
N PRO A 226 -8.76 1.80 10.42
CA PRO A 226 -7.44 2.05 10.96
C PRO A 226 -7.44 1.91 12.49
N VAL A 227 -6.52 1.11 13.02
CA VAL A 227 -6.39 0.84 14.46
C VAL A 227 -5.01 1.28 14.94
N MET A 228 -4.97 2.38 15.70
CA MET A 228 -3.75 2.80 16.39
C MET A 228 -3.48 1.86 17.57
N GLY A 229 -2.22 1.49 17.76
CA GLY A 229 -1.78 0.62 18.84
C GLY A 229 -0.35 0.93 19.25
N ARG A 230 0.31 -0.08 19.82
CA ARG A 230 1.68 0.06 20.33
C ARG A 230 2.57 -1.08 19.86
N VAL A 231 3.83 -0.75 19.64
CA VAL A 231 4.92 -1.72 19.47
C VAL A 231 5.99 -1.51 20.53
N TRP A 232 6.76 -2.56 20.80
CA TRP A 232 7.93 -2.51 21.68
C TRP A 232 8.99 -3.51 21.21
N ASN A 233 10.22 -3.32 21.68
CA ASN A 233 11.31 -4.26 21.44
C ASN A 233 11.23 -5.43 22.42
N GLU A 234 11.01 -6.62 21.89
CA GLU A 234 11.01 -7.88 22.64
C GLU A 234 12.12 -8.78 22.11
N GLY A 235 13.26 -8.81 22.82
CA GLY A 235 14.39 -9.65 22.44
C GLY A 235 15.01 -9.33 21.07
N GLY A 236 14.99 -8.05 20.68
CA GLY A 236 15.50 -7.59 19.37
C GLY A 236 14.47 -7.68 18.24
N LYS A 237 13.22 -8.05 18.53
CA LYS A 237 12.14 -8.18 17.55
C LYS A 237 10.98 -7.26 17.87
N VAL A 238 10.18 -6.96 16.85
CA VAL A 238 8.94 -6.19 16.98
C VAL A 238 7.86 -7.06 17.62
N ALA A 239 7.43 -6.70 18.83
CA ALA A 239 6.18 -7.15 19.41
C ALA A 239 5.14 -6.02 19.32
N ALA A 240 3.87 -6.38 19.23
CA ALA A 240 2.80 -5.43 18.96
C ALA A 240 1.51 -5.77 19.73
N ASN A 241 0.70 -4.74 19.99
CA ASN A 241 -0.60 -4.89 20.62
C ASN A 241 -1.60 -3.85 20.09
N PHE A 242 -2.77 -4.35 19.69
CA PHE A 242 -3.90 -3.55 19.22
C PHE A 242 -5.17 -3.93 19.95
N GLY A 243 -5.99 -2.93 20.25
CA GLY A 243 -7.34 -3.12 20.80
C GLY A 243 -8.36 -2.70 19.75
N TRP A 244 -9.24 -3.62 19.35
CA TRP A 244 -10.32 -3.31 18.40
C TRP A 244 -11.57 -4.12 18.73
N PHE A 245 -12.72 -3.46 18.74
CA PHE A 245 -14.03 -4.05 19.02
C PHE A 245 -14.06 -4.97 20.26
N ASN A 246 -13.61 -4.45 21.41
CA ASN A 246 -13.49 -5.19 22.69
C ASN A 246 -12.56 -6.42 22.68
N ASN A 247 -11.77 -6.60 21.62
CA ASN A 247 -10.78 -7.67 21.53
C ASN A 247 -9.37 -7.10 21.63
N GLU A 248 -8.48 -7.90 22.23
CA GLU A 248 -7.05 -7.63 22.27
C GLU A 248 -6.32 -8.53 21.28
N TYR A 249 -5.49 -7.92 20.43
CA TYR A 249 -4.68 -8.60 19.43
C TYR A 249 -3.21 -8.46 19.82
N LYS A 250 -2.56 -9.58 20.14
CA LYS A 250 -1.14 -9.68 20.55
C LYS A 250 -0.31 -10.65 19.71
N THR A 251 -0.97 -11.55 18.99
CA THR A 251 -0.36 -12.63 18.22
C THR A 251 -0.95 -12.64 16.81
N ASN A 252 -0.22 -13.20 15.84
CA ASN A 252 -0.64 -13.26 14.44
C ASN A 252 -1.00 -11.89 13.85
N ILE A 253 -0.31 -10.84 14.29
CA ILE A 253 -0.55 -9.45 13.90
C ILE A 253 -0.21 -9.20 12.42
N GLY A 254 0.76 -9.94 11.87
CA GLY A 254 1.20 -9.77 10.49
C GLY A 254 1.82 -8.39 10.23
N SER A 255 1.47 -7.79 9.09
CA SER A 255 1.96 -6.49 8.66
C SER A 255 1.33 -5.33 9.44
N ILE A 256 2.14 -4.37 9.83
CA ILE A 256 1.78 -3.12 10.51
C ILE A 256 2.61 -1.97 9.95
N GLN A 257 2.25 -0.75 10.31
CA GLN A 257 3.04 0.44 10.06
C GLN A 257 3.50 1.04 11.39
N VAL A 258 4.74 1.49 11.47
CA VAL A 258 5.26 2.21 12.64
C VAL A 258 5.57 3.65 12.28
N LEU A 259 5.24 4.57 13.20
CA LEU A 259 5.44 6.00 12.98
C LEU A 259 6.90 6.38 13.20
N VAL A 260 7.55 6.85 12.13
CA VAL A 260 8.95 7.28 12.14
C VAL A 260 9.03 8.77 12.42
N GLU A 261 9.97 9.14 13.27
CA GLU A 261 10.33 10.54 13.50
C GLU A 261 11.41 10.95 12.50
N LEU A 262 11.01 11.76 11.52
CA LEU A 262 11.94 12.31 10.54
C LEU A 262 12.86 13.35 11.18
N PRO A 263 14.15 13.46 10.77
CA PRO A 263 15.05 14.50 11.25
C PRO A 263 14.53 15.93 11.06
N ASP A 264 14.87 16.83 11.98
CA ASP A 264 14.46 18.25 12.00
C ASP A 264 14.76 19.02 10.71
N GLN A 265 15.80 18.59 9.98
CA GLN A 265 16.21 19.24 8.74
C GLN A 265 15.25 18.93 7.58
N ILE A 266 14.41 17.90 7.69
CA ILE A 266 13.58 17.40 6.59
C ILE A 266 12.08 17.50 6.88
N HIS A 267 11.62 17.41 8.13
CA HIS A 267 10.20 17.55 8.43
C HIS A 267 9.75 19.01 8.45
N GLY A 268 8.48 19.25 8.14
CA GLY A 268 7.85 20.57 8.22
C GLY A 268 6.88 20.73 9.38
N PHE A 269 6.85 19.77 10.31
CA PHE A 269 6.01 19.78 11.51
C PHE A 269 6.68 18.97 12.63
N ASP A 270 6.34 19.30 13.87
CA ASP A 270 6.81 18.60 15.07
C ASP A 270 5.72 17.68 15.64
N TYR A 271 6.13 16.60 16.30
CA TYR A 271 5.22 15.81 17.13
C TYR A 271 5.19 16.31 18.57
N ALA A 272 4.01 16.33 19.17
CA ALA A 272 3.87 16.51 20.61
C ALA A 272 2.72 15.68 21.18
N TRP A 273 2.93 15.19 22.40
CA TRP A 273 1.87 14.62 23.21
C TRP A 273 1.15 15.75 23.96
N LYS A 274 -0.12 15.97 23.62
CA LYS A 274 -0.98 16.97 24.25
C LYS A 274 -2.11 16.30 25.00
N THR A 275 -2.69 16.99 25.97
CA THR A 275 -3.93 16.51 26.58
C THR A 275 -5.04 16.50 25.54
N PHE A 276 -6.01 15.59 25.68
CA PHE A 276 -7.15 15.54 24.77
C PHE A 276 -7.90 16.89 24.72
N LYS A 277 -8.04 17.55 25.87
CA LYS A 277 -8.69 18.86 25.96
C LYS A 277 -8.01 19.93 25.09
N GLU A 278 -6.68 19.95 25.05
CA GLU A 278 -5.94 20.91 24.21
C GLU A 278 -6.04 20.59 22.73
N ALA A 279 -6.02 19.30 22.37
CA ALA A 279 -6.11 18.89 20.98
C ALA A 279 -7.55 18.98 20.41
N ALA A 280 -8.58 18.88 21.27
CA ALA A 280 -10.00 18.82 20.92
C ALA A 280 -10.67 20.18 20.67
N VAL A 281 -9.88 21.24 20.47
CA VAL A 281 -10.41 22.57 20.15
C VAL A 281 -10.86 22.62 18.68
N PHE A 282 -11.96 23.29 18.34
CA PHE A 282 -12.39 23.48 16.94
C PHE A 282 -11.79 24.76 16.34
N GLY A 283 -11.60 24.82 15.01
CA GLY A 283 -11.12 26.01 14.30
C GLY A 283 -9.65 25.95 13.90
N GLU A 284 -9.01 27.12 13.76
CA GLU A 284 -7.57 27.22 13.51
C GLU A 284 -6.80 26.66 14.72
N LYS A 285 -5.95 25.67 14.45
CA LYS A 285 -5.15 25.01 15.49
C LYS A 285 -3.68 25.08 15.14
N GLU A 286 -2.89 25.46 16.12
CA GLU A 286 -1.45 25.23 16.14
C GLU A 286 -1.14 23.72 16.16
N TRP A 287 -1.89 22.96 16.97
CA TRP A 287 -1.74 21.50 17.11
C TRP A 287 -2.92 20.76 16.49
N ARG A 288 -2.65 19.86 15.54
CA ARG A 288 -3.65 19.00 14.91
C ARG A 288 -3.45 17.55 15.37
N TYR A 289 -4.55 16.81 15.45
CA TYR A 289 -4.48 15.37 15.70
C TYR A 289 -3.76 14.68 14.55
N LEU A 290 -2.87 13.74 14.91
CA LEU A 290 -2.52 12.66 14.00
C LEU A 290 -3.78 11.82 13.80
N SER A 291 -4.34 11.82 12.59
CA SER A 291 -5.53 11.02 12.27
C SER A 291 -5.36 10.30 10.94
N MET A 292 -5.74 9.03 10.93
CA MET A 292 -6.05 8.27 9.72
C MET A 292 -7.56 8.26 9.56
N CYS A 293 -8.07 8.66 8.40
CA CYS A 293 -9.50 8.75 8.20
C CYS A 293 -10.10 7.42 7.72
N PHE A 294 -11.32 7.14 8.18
CA PHE A 294 -12.21 6.11 7.68
C PHE A 294 -13.50 6.80 7.25
N ASN A 295 -13.91 6.64 5.97
CA ASN A 295 -15.04 7.33 5.33
C ASN A 295 -14.92 8.86 5.19
N CYS A 296 -13.71 9.37 4.93
CA CYS A 296 -13.53 10.65 4.21
C CYS A 296 -13.66 10.39 2.70
#